data_AF-A0A6B3FU56-F1
#
_entry.id   AF-A0A6B3FU56-F1
#
_cell.length_a   1.000
_cell.length_b   1.000
_cell.length_c   1.000
_cell.angle_alpha   90.00
_cell.angle_beta   90.00
_cell.angle_gamma   90.00
#
_symmetry.space_group_name_H-M   'P 1'
#
loop_
_entity.id
_entity.type
_entity.pdbx_description
1 polymer ?
#
loop_
_entity_poly.entity_id
_entity_poly.type
_entity_poly.pdbx_seq_one_letter_code
_entity_poly.pdbx_strand_id
1 'polypeptide(L)'
;KADPDHAADYKKNTDALVAELGELNTAYETGLKNPATKTFITTHSAFGYLAERYGLTQQGIAGIDPEAEPSPARIQELHTIAEKEKATTVFFETLASDKTAKTLAKDTGLKTGVLDPLEGITDKSQGADYIEVMESNLAALQKALGAK
;
A
#
# COMPACT_ATOMS: atom_id res chain seq x y z
N LYS A 1 0.62 -0.17 33.26
CA LYS A 1 0.72 0.95 34.23
C LYS A 1 -0.64 1.39 34.73
N ALA A 2 -1.65 1.56 33.85
CA ALA A 2 -3.02 1.87 34.27
C ALA A 2 -3.73 0.68 34.96
N ASP A 3 -3.39 -0.55 34.56
CA ASP A 3 -3.92 -1.79 35.14
C ASP A 3 -2.75 -2.76 35.46
N PRO A 4 -2.23 -2.73 36.71
CA PRO A 4 -1.07 -3.55 37.11
C PRO A 4 -1.38 -5.03 37.29
N ASP A 5 -2.62 -5.37 37.66
CA ASP A 5 -2.99 -6.75 37.99
C ASP A 5 -2.97 -7.66 36.75
N HIS A 6 -3.24 -7.08 35.57
CA HIS A 6 -3.19 -7.77 34.28
C HIS A 6 -1.85 -7.60 33.53
N ALA A 7 -0.81 -7.07 34.18
CA ALA A 7 0.46 -6.75 33.52
C ALA A 7 1.13 -7.95 32.86
N ALA A 8 1.04 -9.14 33.45
CA ALA A 8 1.62 -10.36 32.90
C ALA A 8 0.91 -10.80 31.61
N ASP A 9 -0.42 -10.69 31.56
CA ASP A 9 -1.22 -11.04 30.39
C ASP A 9 -0.95 -10.08 29.23
N TYR A 10 -0.91 -8.77 29.50
CA TYR A 10 -0.55 -7.78 28.48
C TYR A 10 0.84 -8.04 27.91
N LYS A 11 1.82 -8.39 28.77
CA LYS A 11 3.17 -8.72 28.31
C LYS A 11 3.15 -9.94 27.40
N LYS A 12 2.52 -11.03 27.83
CA LYS A 12 2.42 -12.26 27.03
C LYS A 12 1.78 -12.01 25.66
N ASN A 13 0.66 -11.29 25.63
CA ASN A 13 -0.05 -11.00 24.39
C ASN A 13 0.74 -10.04 23.48
N THR A 14 1.46 -9.08 24.06
CA THR A 14 2.34 -8.18 23.31
C THR A 14 3.50 -8.94 22.69
N ASP A 15 4.16 -9.83 23.44
CA ASP A 15 5.28 -10.61 22.94
C ASP A 15 4.83 -11.49 21.75
N ALA A 16 3.61 -12.05 21.79
CA ALA A 16 3.02 -12.79 20.68
C ALA A 16 2.77 -11.90 19.44
N LEU A 17 2.10 -10.76 19.62
CA LEU A 17 1.81 -9.84 18.51
C LEU A 17 3.09 -9.26 17.88
N VAL A 18 4.11 -8.96 18.68
CA VAL A 18 5.40 -8.47 18.18
C VAL A 18 6.11 -9.52 17.35
N ALA A 19 5.96 -10.81 17.68
CA ALA A 19 6.50 -11.90 16.87
C ALA A 19 5.82 -11.94 15.49
N GLU A 20 4.48 -11.89 15.45
CA GLU A 20 3.70 -11.87 14.20
C GLU A 20 4.05 -10.66 13.31
N LEU A 21 4.15 -9.46 13.90
CA LEU A 21 4.60 -8.26 13.18
C LEU A 21 6.05 -8.38 12.68
N GLY A 22 6.91 -9.10 13.40
CA GLY A 22 8.28 -9.40 12.99
C GLY A 22 8.33 -10.33 11.78
N GLU A 23 7.46 -11.34 11.73
CA GLU A 23 7.29 -12.22 10.57
C GLU A 23 6.79 -11.45 9.35
N LEU A 24 5.76 -10.61 9.54
CA LEU A 24 5.24 -9.74 8.48
C LEU A 24 6.31 -8.77 7.95
N ASN A 25 7.09 -8.15 8.83
CA ASN A 25 8.22 -7.30 8.43
C ASN A 25 9.23 -8.08 7.57
N THR A 26 9.59 -9.30 8.00
CA THR A 26 10.53 -10.15 7.27
C THR A 26 9.97 -10.53 5.88
N ALA A 27 8.67 -10.79 5.79
CA ALA A 27 7.99 -11.07 4.53
C ALA A 27 8.07 -9.86 3.58
N TYR A 28 7.85 -8.64 4.06
CA TYR A 28 8.00 -7.42 3.27
C TYR A 28 9.46 -7.18 2.84
N GLU A 29 10.41 -7.25 3.76
CA GLU A 29 11.84 -7.05 3.46
C GLU A 29 12.34 -8.03 2.38
N THR A 30 11.94 -9.29 2.50
CA THR A 30 12.35 -10.34 1.58
C THR A 30 11.59 -10.23 0.26
N GLY A 31 10.27 -10.11 0.34
CA GLY A 31 9.36 -10.11 -0.80
C GLY A 31 9.52 -8.89 -1.71
N LEU A 32 10.08 -7.79 -1.20
CA LEU A 32 10.29 -6.55 -1.95
C LEU A 32 11.77 -6.24 -2.21
N LYS A 33 12.70 -7.16 -1.90
CA LYS A 33 14.15 -6.90 -1.95
C LYS A 33 14.69 -6.54 -3.32
N ASN A 34 14.18 -7.18 -4.38
CA ASN A 34 14.70 -7.04 -5.75
C ASN A 34 13.57 -6.75 -6.75
N PRO A 35 12.93 -5.59 -6.68
CA PRO A 35 11.84 -5.28 -7.58
C PRO A 35 12.38 -4.80 -8.94
N ALA A 36 11.62 -5.04 -10.01
CA ALA A 36 11.92 -4.52 -11.34
C ALA A 36 11.75 -2.99 -11.45
N THR A 37 10.87 -2.43 -10.61
CA THR A 37 10.73 -0.98 -10.38
C THR A 37 10.49 -0.72 -8.90
N LYS A 38 10.95 0.42 -8.40
CA LYS A 38 10.69 0.84 -7.00
C LYS A 38 9.44 1.70 -6.87
N THR A 39 8.87 2.14 -7.99
CA THR A 39 7.83 3.16 -8.00
C THR A 39 6.45 2.54 -8.14
N PHE A 40 5.54 2.93 -7.26
CA PHE A 40 4.11 2.67 -7.40
C PHE A 40 3.32 3.97 -7.30
N ILE A 41 2.20 4.01 -8.01
CA ILE A 41 1.28 5.16 -8.03
C ILE A 41 0.06 4.81 -7.21
N THR A 42 -0.48 5.74 -6.43
CA THR A 42 -1.69 5.54 -5.60
C THR A 42 -2.61 6.75 -5.64
N THR A 43 -3.93 6.54 -5.57
CA THR A 43 -4.90 7.62 -5.38
C THR A 43 -4.86 8.17 -3.96
N HIS A 44 -4.68 7.30 -2.96
CA HIS A 44 -4.56 7.65 -1.54
C HIS A 44 -3.10 7.51 -1.08
N SER A 45 -2.45 8.60 -0.66
CA SER A 45 -1.03 8.63 -0.29
C SER A 45 -0.71 8.10 1.12
N ALA A 46 -1.32 6.99 1.54
CA ALA A 46 -1.21 6.45 2.90
C ALA A 46 0.06 5.61 3.19
N PHE A 47 0.86 5.27 2.18
CA PHE A 47 1.93 4.25 2.27
C PHE A 47 3.34 4.85 2.31
N GLY A 48 3.50 6.10 2.72
CA GLY A 48 4.80 6.79 2.78
C GLY A 48 5.83 6.07 3.67
N TYR A 49 5.45 5.68 4.89
CA TYR A 49 6.34 4.96 5.81
C TYR A 49 6.69 3.54 5.32
N LEU A 50 5.73 2.86 4.69
CA LEU A 50 5.98 1.56 4.06
C LEU A 50 7.02 1.72 2.94
N ALA A 51 6.85 2.73 2.09
CA ALA A 51 7.77 2.99 1.00
C ALA A 51 9.17 3.33 1.52
N GLU A 52 9.28 4.19 2.53
CA GLU A 52 10.56 4.52 3.17
C GLU A 52 11.24 3.27 3.76
N ARG A 53 10.50 2.49 4.57
CA ARG A 53 11.03 1.32 5.28
C ARG A 53 11.58 0.27 4.32
N TYR A 54 10.90 0.02 3.19
CA TYR A 54 11.26 -1.04 2.25
C TYR A 54 11.93 -0.51 0.96
N GLY A 55 12.36 0.75 0.94
CA GLY A 55 13.14 1.31 -0.16
C GLY A 55 12.37 1.46 -1.49
N LEU A 56 11.06 1.72 -1.40
CA LEU A 56 10.17 2.01 -2.52
C LEU A 56 9.94 3.52 -2.68
N THR A 57 9.20 3.89 -3.72
CA THR A 57 8.80 5.28 -3.99
C THR A 57 7.30 5.33 -4.28
N GLN A 58 6.56 6.01 -3.41
CA GLN A 58 5.14 6.28 -3.60
C GLN A 58 4.96 7.55 -4.44
N GLN A 59 4.05 7.49 -5.42
CA GLN A 59 3.58 8.65 -6.19
C GLN A 59 2.08 8.83 -5.99
N GLY A 60 1.68 9.89 -5.28
CA GLY A 60 0.28 10.21 -5.03
C GLY A 60 -0.39 10.95 -6.18
N ILE A 61 -1.63 10.61 -6.51
CA ILE A 61 -2.42 11.30 -7.53
C ILE A 61 -3.01 12.61 -7.02
N ALA A 62 -3.66 12.59 -5.85
CA ALA A 62 -4.36 13.75 -5.31
C ALA A 62 -3.92 14.12 -3.87
N GLY A 63 -2.82 13.54 -3.39
CA GLY A 63 -2.33 13.75 -2.03
C GLY A 63 -2.99 12.79 -1.03
N ILE A 64 -3.45 13.32 0.10
CA ILE A 64 -4.04 12.52 1.19
C ILE A 64 -5.52 12.24 0.94
N ASP A 65 -6.27 13.17 0.34
CA ASP A 65 -7.70 12.96 0.06
C ASP A 65 -7.89 11.95 -1.09
N PRO A 66 -8.50 10.77 -0.83
CA PRO A 66 -8.68 9.74 -1.85
C PRO A 66 -9.78 10.08 -2.87
N GLU A 67 -10.68 11.01 -2.55
CA GLU A 67 -11.79 11.43 -3.42
C GLU A 67 -11.43 12.67 -4.27
N ALA A 68 -10.27 13.28 -4.02
CA ALA A 68 -9.83 14.46 -4.77
C ALA A 68 -9.50 14.11 -6.23
N GLU A 69 -10.06 14.88 -7.16
CA GLU A 69 -9.75 14.73 -8.58
C GLU A 69 -8.39 15.36 -8.93
N PRO A 70 -7.50 14.64 -9.64
CA PRO A 70 -6.23 15.22 -10.07
C PRO A 70 -6.42 16.24 -11.19
N SER A 71 -5.55 17.24 -11.23
CA SER A 71 -5.48 18.14 -12.37
C SER A 71 -4.93 17.41 -13.61
N PRO A 72 -5.30 17.84 -14.84
CA PRO A 72 -4.71 17.29 -16.06
C PRO A 72 -3.18 17.37 -16.10
N ALA A 73 -2.60 18.43 -15.50
CA ALA A 73 -1.16 18.58 -15.38
C ALA A 73 -0.54 17.47 -14.52
N ARG A 74 -1.19 17.11 -13.40
CA ARG A 74 -0.73 16.02 -12.54
C ARG A 74 -0.85 14.66 -13.23
N ILE A 75 -1.91 14.44 -14.01
CA ILE A 75 -2.04 13.21 -14.83
C ILE A 75 -0.88 13.08 -15.82
N GLN A 76 -0.53 14.15 -16.53
CA GLN A 76 0.59 14.16 -17.48
C GLN A 76 1.95 13.94 -16.79
N GLU A 77 2.15 14.55 -15.61
CA GLU A 77 3.35 14.33 -14.81
C GLU A 77 3.47 12.86 -14.38
N LEU A 78 2.38 12.26 -13.90
CA LEU A 78 2.35 10.85 -13.51
C LEU A 78 2.57 9.90 -14.68
N HIS A 79 2.06 10.22 -15.86
CA HIS A 79 2.36 9.46 -17.07
C HIS A 79 3.88 9.48 -17.35
N THR A 80 4.49 10.66 -17.30
CA THR A 80 5.94 10.82 -17.50
C THR A 80 6.75 10.04 -16.45
N ILE A 81 6.34 10.09 -15.18
CA ILE A 81 6.97 9.34 -14.10
C ILE A 81 6.80 7.83 -14.32
N ALA A 82 5.61 7.38 -14.72
CA ALA A 82 5.33 5.97 -14.95
C ALA A 82 6.18 5.39 -16.07
N GLU A 83 6.35 6.12 -17.18
CA GLU A 83 7.23 5.71 -18.28
C GLU A 83 8.69 5.67 -17.85
N LYS A 84 9.16 6.76 -17.20
CA LYS A 84 10.57 6.90 -16.78
C LYS A 84 10.97 5.85 -15.75
N GLU A 85 10.15 5.66 -14.72
CA GLU A 85 10.42 4.75 -13.60
C GLU A 85 9.86 3.34 -13.86
N LYS A 86 9.27 3.11 -15.04
CA LYS A 86 8.65 1.84 -15.45
C LYS A 86 7.60 1.33 -14.46
N ALA A 87 6.86 2.24 -13.85
CA ALA A 87 5.73 1.88 -12.99
C ALA A 87 4.64 1.24 -13.87
N THR A 88 4.02 0.17 -13.38
CA THR A 88 3.07 -0.63 -14.17
C THR A 88 1.63 -0.54 -13.69
N THR A 89 1.43 -0.03 -12.47
CA THR A 89 0.17 -0.15 -11.74
C THR A 89 -0.14 1.13 -10.99
N VAL A 90 -1.40 1.57 -11.06
CA VAL A 90 -2.00 2.56 -10.18
C VAL A 90 -2.89 1.86 -9.16
N PHE A 91 -2.65 2.15 -7.89
CA PHE A 91 -3.40 1.63 -6.76
C PHE A 91 -4.52 2.58 -6.34
N PHE A 92 -5.62 1.98 -5.86
CA PHE A 92 -6.70 2.68 -5.15
C PHE A 92 -7.04 1.90 -3.87
N GLU A 93 -7.77 2.55 -2.97
CA GLU A 93 -8.17 1.95 -1.69
C GLU A 93 -9.60 1.36 -1.73
N THR A 94 -9.99 0.67 -0.66
CA THR A 94 -11.28 -0.03 -0.56
C THR A 94 -12.45 0.90 -0.17
N LEU A 95 -12.16 2.03 0.48
CA LEU A 95 -13.17 2.96 1.01
C LEU A 95 -13.62 4.02 -0.01
N ALA A 96 -12.76 4.39 -0.96
CA ALA A 96 -13.03 5.39 -1.98
C ALA A 96 -13.43 4.81 -3.34
N SER A 97 -13.87 5.70 -4.24
CA SER A 97 -14.20 5.37 -5.62
C SER A 97 -12.96 5.03 -6.48
N ASP A 98 -13.02 3.90 -7.21
CA ASP A 98 -11.94 3.46 -8.11
C ASP A 98 -11.89 4.20 -9.47
N LYS A 99 -12.80 5.14 -9.70
CA LYS A 99 -12.95 5.86 -10.98
C LYS A 99 -11.68 6.59 -11.39
N THR A 100 -11.05 7.31 -10.47
CA THR A 100 -9.83 8.08 -10.75
C THR A 100 -8.69 7.17 -11.19
N ALA A 101 -8.48 6.04 -10.49
CA ALA A 101 -7.47 5.06 -10.85
C ALA A 101 -7.76 4.41 -12.22
N LYS A 102 -9.03 4.07 -12.51
CA LYS A 102 -9.43 3.49 -13.80
C LYS A 102 -9.25 4.46 -14.97
N THR A 103 -9.60 5.73 -14.80
CA THR A 103 -9.39 6.75 -15.83
C THR A 103 -7.91 6.90 -16.14
N LEU A 104 -7.08 7.03 -15.09
CA LEU A 104 -5.63 7.14 -15.28
C LEU A 104 -5.07 5.88 -15.97
N ALA A 105 -5.43 4.69 -15.49
CA ALA A 105 -5.00 3.43 -16.08
C ALA A 105 -5.34 3.35 -17.58
N LYS A 106 -6.55 3.76 -17.95
CA LYS A 106 -6.99 3.81 -19.35
C LYS A 106 -6.16 4.78 -20.19
N ASP A 107 -5.89 5.97 -19.68
CA ASP A 107 -5.20 7.02 -20.43
C ASP A 107 -3.69 6.80 -20.54
N THR A 108 -3.12 6.02 -19.62
CA THR A 108 -1.66 5.78 -19.50
C THR A 108 -1.23 4.37 -19.85
N GLY A 109 -2.18 3.45 -20.08
CA GLY A 109 -1.89 2.03 -20.31
C GLY A 109 -1.43 1.26 -19.05
N LEU A 110 -1.52 1.88 -17.87
CA LEU A 110 -1.23 1.22 -16.59
C LEU A 110 -2.33 0.22 -16.21
N LYS A 111 -2.00 -0.71 -15.32
CA LYS A 111 -2.97 -1.59 -14.66
C LYS A 111 -3.53 -0.92 -13.42
N THR A 112 -4.67 -1.41 -12.93
CA THR A 112 -5.15 -1.06 -11.59
C THR A 112 -4.82 -2.17 -10.58
N GLY A 113 -4.64 -1.78 -9.33
CA GLY A 113 -4.52 -2.68 -8.18
C GLY A 113 -5.19 -2.06 -6.95
N VAL A 114 -5.32 -2.85 -5.89
CA VAL A 114 -5.81 -2.35 -4.59
C VAL A 114 -4.65 -2.31 -3.61
N LEU A 115 -4.56 -1.22 -2.86
CA LEU A 115 -3.84 -1.16 -1.59
C LEU A 115 -4.77 -0.59 -0.54
N ASP A 116 -5.03 -1.38 0.50
CA ASP A 116 -5.93 -1.00 1.59
C ASP A 116 -5.12 -0.29 2.69
N PRO A 117 -5.43 0.96 3.07
CA PRO A 117 -4.72 1.68 4.12
C PRO A 117 -5.10 1.21 5.53
N LEU A 118 -6.09 0.30 5.65
CA LEU A 118 -6.62 -0.22 6.91
C LEU A 118 -7.25 0.83 7.82
N GLU A 119 -7.74 1.95 7.27
CA GLU A 119 -8.46 2.99 8.01
C GLU A 119 -9.88 2.52 8.41
N GLY A 120 -10.37 1.49 7.74
CA GLY A 120 -11.58 0.77 8.10
C GLY A 120 -11.65 -0.55 7.32
N ILE A 121 -11.86 -1.66 8.03
CA ILE A 121 -12.03 -2.97 7.40
C ILE A 121 -13.48 -3.08 6.92
N THR A 122 -13.67 -3.43 5.65
CA THR A 122 -14.98 -3.60 5.02
C THR A 122 -15.04 -4.91 4.25
N ASP A 123 -16.21 -5.27 3.71
CA ASP A 123 -16.38 -6.44 2.84
C ASP A 123 -15.51 -6.40 1.56
N LYS A 124 -14.91 -5.24 1.25
CA LYS A 124 -13.97 -5.07 0.14
C LYS A 124 -12.51 -5.29 0.53
N SER A 125 -12.20 -5.26 1.82
CA SER A 125 -10.86 -5.53 2.34
C SER A 125 -10.50 -6.99 2.10
N GLN A 126 -9.25 -7.24 1.72
CA GLN A 126 -8.75 -8.59 1.47
C GLN A 126 -8.04 -9.10 2.72
N GLY A 127 -8.83 -9.34 3.76
CA GLY A 127 -8.37 -9.76 5.09
C GLY A 127 -9.32 -9.25 6.17
N ALA A 128 -9.31 -9.92 7.32
CA ALA A 128 -10.18 -9.61 8.46
C ALA A 128 -9.48 -8.75 9.52
N ASP A 129 -8.14 -8.65 9.48
CA ASP A 129 -7.35 -7.88 10.43
C ASP A 129 -6.13 -7.21 9.76
N TYR A 130 -5.29 -6.58 10.58
CA TYR A 130 -4.09 -5.90 10.12
C TYR A 130 -3.12 -6.83 9.39
N ILE A 131 -2.89 -8.05 9.90
CA ILE A 131 -1.89 -8.97 9.34
C ILE A 131 -2.36 -9.43 7.96
N GLU A 132 -3.59 -9.95 7.86
CA GLU A 132 -4.12 -10.49 6.61
C GLU A 132 -4.20 -9.43 5.51
N VAL A 133 -4.65 -8.21 5.85
CA VAL A 133 -4.73 -7.12 4.87
C VAL A 133 -3.33 -6.67 4.41
N MET A 134 -2.36 -6.62 5.33
CA MET A 134 -0.98 -6.29 4.96
C MET A 134 -0.33 -7.38 4.11
N GLU A 135 -0.64 -8.66 4.32
CA GLU A 135 -0.20 -9.73 3.43
C GLU A 135 -0.80 -9.59 2.02
N SER A 136 -2.07 -9.21 1.90
CA SER A 136 -2.68 -8.90 0.60
C SER A 136 -2.00 -7.69 -0.08
N ASN A 137 -1.75 -6.62 0.69
CA ASN A 137 -1.02 -5.46 0.19
C ASN A 137 0.39 -5.83 -0.30
N LEU A 138 1.10 -6.70 0.43
CA LEU A 138 2.40 -7.22 0.00
C LEU A 138 2.30 -7.95 -1.34
N ALA A 139 1.34 -8.88 -1.48
CA ALA A 139 1.14 -9.62 -2.73
C ALA A 139 0.83 -8.68 -3.91
N ALA A 140 0.03 -7.64 -3.67
CA ALA A 140 -0.28 -6.62 -4.66
C ALA A 140 0.96 -5.83 -5.08
N LEU A 141 1.80 -5.42 -4.12
CA LEU A 141 3.06 -4.73 -4.37
C LEU A 141 4.06 -5.63 -5.13
N GLN A 142 4.24 -6.89 -4.72
CA GLN A 142 5.15 -7.82 -5.40
C GLN A 142 4.80 -7.95 -6.88
N LYS A 143 3.50 -8.12 -7.19
CA LYS A 143 3.01 -8.20 -8.56
C LYS A 143 3.25 -6.92 -9.34
N ALA A 144 2.96 -5.75 -8.76
CA ALA A 144 3.10 -4.46 -9.45
C ALA A 144 4.56 -4.08 -9.69
N LEU A 145 5.43 -4.37 -8.72
CA LEU A 145 6.85 -4.02 -8.73
C LEU A 145 7.70 -5.09 -9.43
N GLY A 146 7.12 -6.25 -9.76
CA GLY A 146 7.86 -7.37 -10.37
C GLY A 146 8.91 -7.98 -9.44
N ALA A 147 8.67 -7.92 -8.13
CA ALA A 147 9.54 -8.53 -7.14
C ALA A 147 9.31 -10.05 -7.09
N LYS A 148 10.38 -10.82 -6.86
CA LYS A 148 10.39 -12.28 -6.81
C LYS A 148 10.98 -12.78 -5.51
#